data_AF-A0A3S4NK00-F1
#
_entry.id   AF-A0A3S4NK00-F1
#
_cell.length_a   1.000
_cell.length_b   1.000
_cell.length_c   1.000
_cell.angle_alpha   90.00
_cell.angle_beta   90.00
_cell.angle_gamma   90.00
#
_symmetry.space_group_name_H-M   'P 1'
#
loop_
_entity.id
_entity.type
_entity.pdbx_description
1 polymer ?
#
loop_
_entity_poly.entity_id
_entity_poly.type
_entity_poly.pdbx_seq_one_letter_code
_entity_poly.pdbx_strand_id
1 'polypeptide(L)'
;MHPLNLTAMFIDGEDGQRLAEVNGLPRLGALLSSAQLRQLARQLNEIANDADQGASGEHCYTAPPYGACPPCHSTKTPHTAA
;
A
#
# COMPACT_ATOMS: atom_id res chain seq x y z
N MET A 1 -13.15 -3.22 12.13
CA MET A 1 -12.44 -3.76 10.95
C MET A 1 -11.04 -4.14 11.39
N HIS A 2 -10.57 -5.35 11.08
CA HIS A 2 -9.18 -5.74 11.39
C HIS A 2 -8.24 -5.14 10.34
N PRO A 3 -7.15 -4.47 10.76
CA PRO A 3 -6.16 -3.93 9.83
C PRO A 3 -5.47 -5.08 9.09
N LEU A 4 -5.28 -4.91 7.78
CA LEU A 4 -4.35 -5.73 7.00
C LEU A 4 -2.95 -5.22 7.32
N ASN A 5 -2.07 -6.09 7.78
CA ASN A 5 -0.66 -5.77 8.01
C ASN A 5 0.14 -6.55 6.97
N LEU A 6 0.85 -5.84 6.10
CA LEU A 6 1.75 -6.44 5.13
C LEU A 6 3.18 -6.27 5.64
N THR A 7 4.01 -7.29 5.45
CA THR A 7 5.46 -7.16 5.57
C THR A 7 6.08 -7.29 4.19
N ALA A 8 7.10 -6.50 3.89
CA ALA A 8 7.85 -6.61 2.65
C ALA A 8 9.32 -6.81 2.96
N MET A 9 9.93 -7.84 2.37
CA MET A 9 11.38 -8.03 2.37
C MET A 9 11.93 -7.53 1.03
N PHE A 10 12.74 -6.48 1.08
CA PHE A 10 13.35 -5.94 -0.13
C PHE A 10 14.66 -6.67 -0.45
N ILE A 11 14.68 -7.39 -1.57
CA ILE A 11 15.82 -8.14 -2.06
C ILE A 11 16.28 -7.60 -3.41
N ASP A 12 17.55 -7.80 -3.72
CA ASP A 12 18.11 -7.48 -5.03
C ASP A 12 17.75 -8.59 -6.02
N GLY A 13 17.05 -8.24 -7.10
CA GLY A 13 16.73 -9.14 -8.20
C GLY A 13 17.92 -9.34 -9.15
N GLU A 14 17.83 -10.34 -10.01
CA GLU A 14 18.89 -10.73 -10.96
C GLU A 14 19.36 -9.59 -11.88
N ASP A 15 18.47 -8.67 -12.27
CA ASP A 15 18.79 -7.53 -13.15
C ASP A 15 19.10 -6.22 -12.38
N GLY A 16 19.35 -6.30 -11.07
CA GLY A 16 19.50 -5.12 -10.21
C GLY A 16 18.17 -4.39 -9.94
N GLN A 17 17.03 -4.99 -10.33
CA GLN A 17 15.72 -4.50 -9.93
C GLN A 17 15.49 -4.77 -8.44
N ARG A 18 14.96 -3.79 -7.70
CA ARG A 18 14.58 -3.98 -6.30
C ARG A 18 13.28 -4.79 -6.26
N LEU A 19 13.36 -6.03 -5.77
CA LEU A 19 12.20 -6.89 -5.58
C LEU A 19 11.71 -6.78 -4.15
N ALA A 20 10.40 -6.87 -3.96
CA ALA A 20 9.77 -6.90 -2.64
C ALA A 20 8.98 -8.20 -2.48
N GLU A 21 9.43 -9.07 -1.58
CA GLU A 21 8.64 -10.23 -1.18
C GLU A 21 7.59 -9.79 -0.17
N VAL A 22 6.32 -9.75 -0.60
CA VAL A 22 5.20 -9.27 0.22
C VAL A 22 4.52 -10.43 0.93
N ASN A 23 4.58 -10.40 2.26
CA ASN A 23 3.95 -11.33 3.18
C ASN A 23 2.71 -10.72 3.83
N GLY A 24 1.71 -11.56 4.15
CA GLY A 24 0.44 -11.11 4.71
C GLY A 24 -0.65 -10.75 3.68
N LEU A 25 -0.41 -11.03 2.39
CA LEU A 25 -1.43 -10.89 1.36
C LEU A 25 -2.64 -11.80 1.65
N PRO A 26 -3.87 -11.30 1.43
CA PRO A 26 -5.07 -12.13 1.49
C PRO A 26 -4.95 -13.31 0.50
N ARG A 27 -5.48 -14.47 0.87
CA ARG A 27 -5.51 -15.64 -0.02
C ARG A 27 -6.11 -15.29 -1.38
N LEU A 28 -5.66 -15.97 -2.44
CA LEU A 28 -6.30 -15.88 -3.75
C LEU A 28 -7.80 -16.21 -3.62
N GLY A 29 -8.66 -15.26 -4.01
CA GLY A 29 -10.13 -15.37 -3.85
C GLY A 29 -10.68 -14.90 -2.50
N ALA A 30 -9.90 -14.19 -1.67
CA ALA A 30 -10.43 -13.54 -0.48
C ALA A 30 -11.48 -12.47 -0.86
N LEU A 31 -12.66 -12.54 -0.24
CA LEU A 31 -13.68 -11.49 -0.35
C LEU A 31 -13.27 -10.32 0.55
N LEU A 32 -12.83 -9.24 -0.07
CA LEU A 32 -12.42 -8.01 0.62
C LEU A 32 -13.49 -6.94 0.41
N SER A 33 -13.82 -6.22 1.48
CA SER A 33 -14.61 -5.01 1.38
C SER A 33 -13.84 -3.91 0.61
N SER A 34 -14.57 -2.92 0.09
CA SER A 34 -13.97 -1.76 -0.59
C SER A 34 -12.93 -1.04 0.28
N ALA A 35 -13.17 -0.95 1.59
CA ALA A 35 -12.23 -0.41 2.56
C ALA A 35 -10.92 -1.22 2.62
N GLN A 36 -11.03 -2.55 2.74
CA GLN A 36 -9.87 -3.45 2.78
C GLN A 36 -9.07 -3.43 1.48
N LEU A 37 -9.74 -3.41 0.32
CA LEU A 37 -9.08 -3.28 -0.98
C LEU A 37 -8.26 -1.97 -1.06
N ARG A 38 -8.83 -0.87 -0.57
CA ARG A 38 -8.14 0.42 -0.59
C ARG A 38 -7.02 0.51 0.45
N GLN A 39 -7.09 -0.20 1.59
CA GLN A 39 -5.94 -0.34 2.50
C GLN A 39 -4.81 -1.12 1.84
N LEU A 40 -5.14 -2.27 1.26
CA LEU A 40 -4.18 -3.12 0.57
C LEU A 40 -3.47 -2.37 -0.57
N ALA A 41 -4.23 -1.64 -1.40
CA ALA A 41 -3.66 -0.84 -2.48
C ALA A 41 -2.69 0.24 -1.98
N ARG A 42 -2.98 0.89 -0.83
CA ARG A 42 -2.06 1.89 -0.25
C ARG A 42 -0.76 1.25 0.20
N GLN A 43 -0.84 0.13 0.92
CA GLN A 43 0.35 -0.57 1.40
C GLN A 43 1.21 -1.09 0.25
N LEU A 44 0.57 -1.65 -0.79
CA LEU A 44 1.29 -2.08 -1.99
C LEU A 44 1.96 -0.93 -2.73
N ASN A 45 1.30 0.23 -2.80
CA ASN A 45 1.92 1.43 -3.38
C ASN A 45 3.09 1.94 -2.54
N GLU A 46 2.99 1.92 -1.21
CA GLU A 46 4.11 2.29 -0.32
C GLU A 46 5.30 1.34 -0.50
N ILE A 47 5.05 0.03 -0.55
CA ILE A 47 6.08 -0.98 -0.82
C ILE A 47 6.77 -0.71 -2.18
N ALA A 48 5.99 -0.42 -3.23
CA ALA A 48 6.55 -0.09 -4.54
C ALA A 48 7.41 1.19 -4.50
N ASN A 49 6.91 2.25 -3.85
CA ASN A 49 7.65 3.50 -3.70
C ASN A 49 8.96 3.32 -2.92
N ASP A 50 8.95 2.48 -1.89
CA ASP A 50 10.13 2.18 -1.08
C ASP A 50 11.14 1.33 -1.88
N ALA A 51 10.66 0.38 -2.69
CA ALA A 51 11.50 -0.36 -3.63
C ALA A 51 12.20 0.58 -4.62
N ASP A 52 11.46 1.52 -5.21
CA ASP A 52 11.99 2.53 -6.15
C ASP A 52 12.99 3.48 -5.48
N GLN A 53 12.82 3.77 -4.18
CA GLN A 53 13.74 4.57 -3.38
C GLN A 53 14.97 3.79 -2.89
N GLY A 54 15.05 2.49 -3.18
CA GLY A 54 16.18 1.65 -2.79
C GLY A 54 16.12 1.15 -1.34
N ALA A 55 14.93 1.02 -0.76
CA ALA A 55 14.76 0.46 0.59
C ALA A 55 15.29 -0.97 0.68
N SER A 56 15.90 -1.33 1.81
CA SER A 56 16.50 -2.64 2.06
C SER A 56 16.03 -3.25 3.38
N GLY A 57 16.01 -4.58 3.45
CA GLY A 57 15.61 -5.32 4.64
C GLY A 57 14.10 -5.54 4.76
N GLU A 58 13.65 -5.96 5.95
CA GLU A 58 12.23 -6.20 6.24
C GLU A 58 11.56 -4.92 6.72
N HIS A 59 10.44 -4.55 6.09
CA HIS A 59 9.61 -3.41 6.46
C HIS A 59 8.18 -3.87 6.75
N CYS A 60 7.56 -3.28 7.76
CA CYS A 60 6.19 -3.58 8.15
C CYS A 60 5.29 -2.40 7.81
N TYR A 61 4.30 -2.66 6.95
CA TYR A 61 3.33 -1.68 6.49
C TYR A 61 2.04 -1.92 7.25
N THR A 62 1.71 -1.01 8.16
CA THR A 62 0.45 -1.02 8.91
C THR A 62 -0.46 0.06 8.35
N ALA A 63 -1.50 -0.34 7.62
CA ALA A 63 -2.50 0.63 7.19
C ALA A 63 -3.36 1.01 8.39
N PRO A 64 -3.43 2.30 8.77
CA PRO A 64 -4.41 2.73 9.76
C PRO A 64 -5.81 2.35 9.27
N PRO A 65 -6.76 2.06 10.18
CA PRO A 65 -8.12 1.65 9.82
C PRO A 65 -8.73 2.62 8.82
N TYR A 66 -9.42 2.08 7.79
CA TYR A 66 -10.08 2.89 6.78
C TYR A 66 -11.01 3.92 7.46
N GLY A 67 -10.68 5.21 7.33
CA GLY A 67 -11.32 6.31 8.06
C GLY A 67 -10.37 7.12 8.97
N ALA A 68 -9.16 6.66 9.23
CA ALA A 68 -8.11 7.39 9.96
C ALA A 68 -7.08 8.07 9.04
N CYS A 69 -7.17 7.88 7.72
CA CYS A 69 -6.48 8.79 6.80
C CYS A 69 -7.09 10.19 7.01
N PRO A 70 -6.29 11.24 7.29
CA PRO A 70 -6.79 12.60 7.07
C PRO A 70 -7.32 12.67 5.63
N PRO A 71 -8.34 13.48 5.34
CA PRO A 71 -8.88 13.62 4.00
C PRO A 71 -7.79 14.15 3.05
N CYS A 72 -6.94 13.27 2.53
CA CYS A 72 -6.01 13.57 1.47
C CYS A 72 -6.81 13.52 0.16
N HIS A 73 -7.17 14.72 -0.30
CA HIS A 73 -7.97 15.07 -1.48
C HIS A 73 -9.50 14.94 -1.33
N SER A 74 -10.10 15.87 -0.57
CA SER A 74 -11.49 16.29 -0.83
C SER A 74 -11.62 17.81 -0.87
N THR A 75 -10.87 18.44 -1.78
CA THR A 75 -11.28 19.69 -2.41
C THR A 75 -11.01 19.57 -3.90
N LYS A 76 -11.81 18.72 -4.57
CA LYS A 76 -12.17 19.06 -5.95
C LYS A 76 -13.04 20.31 -5.83
N THR A 77 -12.41 21.47 -5.76
CA THR A 77 -13.11 22.73 -5.99
C THR A 77 -13.78 22.59 -7.37
N PRO A 78 -15.10 22.76 -7.50
CA PRO A 78 -15.69 22.88 -8.81
C PRO A 78 -15.00 24.08 -9.46
N HIS A 79 -14.30 23.84 -10.57
CA HIS A 79 -13.86 24.91 -11.46
C HIS A 79 -15.13 25.62 -11.91
N THR A 80 -15.49 26.71 -11.24
CA THR A 80 -16.45 27.67 -11.76
C THR A 80 -15.75 28.36 -12.92
N ALA A 81 -16.07 27.97 -14.14
CA ALA A 81 -15.73 28.72 -15.33
C ALA A 81 -16.53 30.03 -15.30
N ALA A 82 -15.82 31.15 -15.34
CA ALA A 82 -16.37 32.49 -15.59
C ALA A 82 -15.79 33.00 -16.91
#